data_AF-F8DHI6-F1
#
_entry.id   AF-F8DHI6-F1
#
_cell.length_a   1.000
_cell.length_b   1.000
_cell.length_c   1.000
_cell.angle_alpha   90.00
_cell.angle_beta   90.00
_cell.angle_gamma   90.00
#
_symmetry.space_group_name_H-M   'P 1'
#
loop_
_entity.id
_entity.type
_entity.pdbx_description
1 polymer ?
#
loop_
_entity_poly.entity_id
_entity_poly.type
_entity_poly.pdbx_seq_one_letter_code
_entity_poly.pdbx_strand_id
1 'polypeptide(L)'
;MKKRLILTILTALLFGACSNQNEVSQNETEKPVGFVQKEEKAKKERDEQEKVEKEKKAKEEQERKEKEEREKKEAEAKQLADQAEAAVQALENNQVTENIAPAQAAIANVADQGTKDRLTHRVGLVQNAITVREQQAAEAERARQATAAEQARQATAAQQAQQQQAFVTQPQQGSYRNCSEARAAGAAPLYRGQPGYSARLDRDGDGIACE
;
A
#
# COMPACT_ATOMS: atom_id res chain seq x y z
N MET A 1 19.57 -7.71 32.01
CA MET A 1 20.39 -7.60 33.25
C MET A 1 21.69 -6.88 32.93
N LYS A 2 21.76 -5.54 33.05
CA LYS A 2 23.01 -4.77 32.87
C LYS A 2 23.06 -3.62 33.89
N LYS A 3 23.81 -3.92 34.96
CA LYS A 3 24.53 -3.13 35.98
C LYS A 3 24.20 -1.63 36.12
N ARG A 4 23.58 -1.28 37.26
CA ARG A 4 23.56 0.04 37.93
C ARG A 4 24.76 0.09 38.89
N LEU A 5 25.64 1.10 38.83
CA LEU A 5 25.65 2.38 39.58
C LEU A 5 26.30 2.26 40.97
N ILE A 6 26.93 3.38 41.42
CA ILE A 6 27.29 3.81 42.80
C ILE A 6 28.78 3.56 43.15
N LEU A 7 29.68 4.55 43.06
CA LEU A 7 29.89 5.74 43.94
C LEU A 7 30.41 5.37 45.34
N THR A 8 31.73 5.45 45.55
CA THR A 8 32.38 5.44 46.87
C THR A 8 33.52 6.46 46.92
N ILE A 9 33.19 7.70 47.33
CA ILE A 9 34.15 8.68 47.84
C ILE A 9 33.76 8.95 49.30
N LEU A 10 34.53 8.38 50.21
CA LEU A 10 34.60 8.63 51.66
C LEU A 10 35.94 7.96 52.05
N THR A 11 36.96 8.60 52.61
CA THR A 11 36.98 9.28 53.91
C THR A 11 38.30 10.05 54.08
N ALA A 12 38.19 11.18 54.77
CA ALA A 12 39.26 12.05 55.21
C ALA A 12 40.06 11.51 56.42
N LEU A 13 41.16 12.25 56.69
CA LEU A 13 41.86 12.47 57.98
C LEU A 13 42.91 11.47 58.46
N LEU A 14 44.14 11.99 58.66
CA LEU A 14 45.04 11.84 59.84
C LEU A 14 46.27 12.76 59.60
N PHE A 15 46.40 13.92 60.29
CA PHE A 15 47.26 14.20 61.48
C PHE A 15 48.70 13.67 61.35
N GLY A 16 49.79 14.38 61.66
CA GLY A 16 50.02 15.68 62.27
C GLY A 16 51.52 15.85 62.60
N ALA A 17 51.90 17.12 62.82
CA ALA A 17 53.05 17.72 63.51
C ALA A 17 54.37 16.95 63.78
N CYS A 18 55.49 17.64 63.47
CA CYS A 18 56.70 17.69 64.32
C CYS A 18 57.17 19.15 64.43
N SER A 19 57.44 19.58 65.67
CA SER A 19 57.95 20.89 66.10
C SER A 19 59.47 21.02 65.89
N ASN A 20 60.02 22.25 65.97
CA ASN A 20 60.89 22.71 67.08
C ASN A 20 62.00 23.75 66.69
N GLN A 21 62.10 24.77 67.54
CA GLN A 21 63.24 25.67 67.89
C GLN A 21 63.78 26.82 66.99
N ASN A 22 63.46 28.04 67.48
CA ASN A 22 64.35 29.04 68.12
C ASN A 22 65.46 29.77 67.31
N GLU A 23 65.16 31.06 67.08
CA GLU A 23 65.96 32.28 67.37
C GLU A 23 67.11 32.82 66.48
N VAL A 24 67.05 34.16 66.37
CA VAL A 24 68.11 35.19 66.32
C VAL A 24 68.38 35.95 64.99
N SER A 25 68.15 37.26 65.12
CA SER A 25 68.78 38.47 64.54
C SER A 25 68.70 38.84 63.06
N GLN A 26 68.06 40.00 62.83
CA GLN A 26 68.65 41.30 62.38
C GLN A 26 69.68 41.25 61.23
N ASN A 27 69.69 42.09 60.19
CA ASN A 27 68.99 43.31 59.81
C ASN A 27 69.41 43.63 58.34
N GLU A 28 68.55 44.34 57.59
CA GLU A 28 68.80 45.16 56.37
C GLU A 28 69.35 44.44 55.11
N THR A 29 68.74 44.55 53.92
CA THR A 29 68.88 45.71 53.01
C THR A 29 67.83 45.65 51.85
N GLU A 30 67.03 46.72 51.69
CA GLU A 30 66.49 47.37 50.46
C GLU A 30 65.73 46.61 49.31
N LYS A 31 64.37 46.74 49.30
CA LYS A 31 63.34 46.78 48.19
C LYS A 31 63.33 45.80 46.98
N PRO A 32 62.15 45.30 46.52
CA PRO A 32 61.00 44.76 47.25
C PRO A 32 60.60 43.36 46.72
N VAL A 33 60.94 42.28 47.43
CA VAL A 33 60.57 40.89 47.06
C VAL A 33 59.05 40.66 47.03
N GLY A 34 58.28 41.50 47.74
CA GLY A 34 56.81 41.46 47.77
C GLY A 34 56.10 42.01 46.52
N PHE A 35 56.76 42.80 45.66
CA PHE A 35 56.15 43.30 44.42
C PHE A 35 56.19 42.23 43.32
N VAL A 36 57.32 41.52 43.19
CA VAL A 36 57.51 40.42 42.22
C VAL A 36 56.61 39.22 42.53
N GLN A 37 56.46 38.83 43.80
CA GLN A 37 55.53 37.74 44.20
C GLN A 37 54.06 38.11 44.00
N LYS A 38 53.70 39.39 44.16
CA LYS A 38 52.33 39.88 43.91
C LYS A 38 52.02 39.94 42.42
N GLU A 39 53.00 40.32 41.59
CA GLU A 39 52.89 40.29 40.13
C GLU A 39 52.82 38.86 39.57
N GLU A 40 53.61 37.91 40.07
CA GLU A 40 53.52 36.50 39.67
C GLU A 40 52.19 35.86 40.07
N LYS A 41 51.69 36.15 41.28
CA LYS A 41 50.38 35.67 41.74
C LYS A 41 49.25 36.24 40.90
N ALA A 42 49.28 37.54 40.59
CA ALA A 42 48.28 38.19 39.74
C ALA A 42 48.33 37.69 38.29
N LYS A 43 49.52 37.35 37.77
CA LYS A 43 49.69 36.74 36.45
C LYS A 43 49.11 35.32 36.41
N LYS A 44 49.41 34.49 37.42
CA LYS A 44 48.87 33.13 37.53
C LYS A 44 47.33 33.11 37.64
N GLU A 45 46.76 34.02 38.44
CA GLU A 45 45.30 34.16 38.55
C GLU A 45 44.66 34.60 37.22
N ARG A 46 45.34 35.48 36.45
CA ARG A 46 44.89 35.89 35.11
C ARG A 46 44.97 34.74 34.10
N ASP A 47 46.06 33.98 34.08
CA ASP A 47 46.24 32.84 33.19
C ASP A 47 45.22 31.72 33.48
N GLU A 48 44.89 31.51 34.76
CA GLU A 48 43.87 30.55 35.20
C GLU A 48 42.45 31.03 34.86
N GLN A 49 42.16 32.32 35.03
CA GLN A 49 40.90 32.94 34.55
C GLN A 49 40.75 32.83 33.03
N GLU A 50 41.81 33.10 32.26
CA GLU A 50 41.81 32.99 30.80
C GLU A 50 41.60 31.53 30.34
N LYS A 51 42.21 30.57 31.04
CA LYS A 51 42.00 29.14 30.78
C LYS A 51 40.55 28.72 31.02
N VAL A 52 39.95 29.15 32.13
CA VAL A 52 38.54 28.88 32.45
C VAL A 52 37.60 29.55 31.43
N GLU A 53 37.89 30.78 30.99
CA GLU A 53 37.10 31.47 29.98
C GLU A 53 37.18 30.77 28.61
N LYS A 54 38.38 30.32 28.20
CA LYS A 54 38.58 29.55 26.97
C LYS A 54 37.82 28.22 27.01
N GLU A 55 37.85 27.52 28.13
CA GLU A 55 37.11 26.26 28.32
C GLU A 55 35.59 26.48 28.28
N LYS A 56 35.09 27.54 28.93
CA LYS A 56 33.67 27.93 28.87
C LYS A 56 33.23 28.24 27.44
N LYS A 57 34.00 29.05 26.69
CA LYS A 57 33.72 29.38 25.28
C LYS A 57 33.71 28.14 24.40
N ALA A 58 34.66 27.21 24.60
CA ALA A 58 34.71 25.95 23.86
C ALA A 58 33.49 25.06 24.15
N LYS A 59 33.07 24.97 25.43
CA LYS A 59 31.87 24.22 25.83
C LYS A 59 30.58 24.82 25.24
N GLU A 60 30.42 26.14 25.31
CA GLU A 60 29.26 26.84 24.72
C GLU A 60 29.20 26.66 23.19
N GLU A 61 30.36 26.67 22.51
CA GLU A 61 30.42 26.39 21.08
C GLU A 61 30.06 24.93 20.75
N GLN A 62 30.53 23.98 21.55
CA GLN A 62 30.18 22.57 21.39
C GLN A 62 28.67 22.35 21.59
N GLU A 63 28.08 22.90 22.64
CA GLU A 63 26.64 22.80 22.90
C GLU A 63 25.81 23.44 21.78
N ARG A 64 26.26 24.56 21.21
CA ARG A 64 25.62 25.19 20.04
C ARG A 64 25.65 24.27 18.81
N LYS A 65 26.80 23.66 18.52
CA LYS A 65 26.97 22.71 17.41
C LYS A 65 26.08 21.47 17.59
N GLU A 66 26.03 20.91 18.79
CA GLU A 66 25.16 19.76 19.09
C GLU A 66 23.67 20.12 18.99
N LYS A 67 23.26 21.31 19.44
CA LYS A 67 21.88 21.81 19.30
C LYS A 67 21.50 21.98 17.84
N GLU A 68 22.35 22.60 17.03
CA GLU A 68 22.14 22.80 15.59
C GLU A 68 22.05 21.46 14.85
N GLU A 69 22.93 20.50 15.16
CA GLU A 69 22.87 19.16 14.57
C GLU A 69 21.56 18.43 14.95
N ARG A 70 21.12 18.55 16.21
CA ARG A 70 19.86 17.96 16.66
C ARG A 70 18.66 18.58 15.94
N GLU A 71 18.62 19.90 15.83
CA GLU A 71 17.55 20.63 15.12
C GLU A 71 17.52 20.24 13.64
N LYS A 72 18.68 20.08 12.99
CA LYS A 72 18.76 19.60 11.61
C LYS A 72 18.23 18.18 11.46
N LYS A 73 18.59 17.25 12.36
CA LYS A 73 18.08 15.87 12.35
C LYS A 73 16.58 15.82 12.61
N GLU A 74 16.07 16.65 13.50
CA GLU A 74 14.63 16.76 13.78
C GLU A 74 13.87 17.32 12.57
N ALA A 75 14.41 18.34 11.90
CA ALA A 75 13.82 18.90 10.68
C ALA A 75 13.80 17.87 9.53
N GLU A 76 14.88 17.10 9.35
CA GLU A 76 14.94 16.01 8.36
C GLU A 76 13.91 14.91 8.67
N ALA A 77 13.81 14.49 9.94
CA ALA A 77 12.82 13.50 10.37
C ALA A 77 11.38 13.99 10.13
N LYS A 78 11.11 15.27 10.37
CA LYS A 78 9.82 15.89 10.09
C LYS A 78 9.52 15.92 8.59
N GLN A 79 10.49 16.29 7.75
CA GLN A 79 10.31 16.27 6.30
C GLN A 79 10.00 14.87 5.77
N LEU A 80 10.65 13.84 6.30
CA LEU A 80 10.36 12.45 5.95
C LEU A 80 8.95 12.02 6.39
N ALA A 81 8.50 12.46 7.57
CA ALA A 81 7.13 12.23 8.02
C ALA A 81 6.08 12.92 7.12
N ASP A 82 6.32 14.18 6.74
CA ASP A 82 5.43 14.94 5.85
C ASP A 82 5.37 14.31 4.44
N GLN A 83 6.51 13.82 3.93
CA GLN A 83 6.57 13.10 2.65
C GLN A 83 5.78 11.78 2.70
N ALA A 84 5.89 11.01 3.80
CA ALA A 84 5.13 9.78 3.97
C ALA A 84 3.63 10.04 4.07
N GLU A 85 3.22 11.07 4.82
CA GLU A 85 1.83 11.50 4.91
C GLU A 85 1.27 11.90 3.53
N ALA A 86 2.02 12.69 2.76
CA ALA A 86 1.62 13.08 1.41
C ALA A 86 1.48 11.88 0.45
N ALA A 87 2.40 10.91 0.54
CA ALA A 87 2.33 9.69 -0.28
C ALA A 87 1.11 8.83 0.09
N VAL A 88 0.79 8.68 1.38
CA VAL A 88 -0.42 7.97 1.83
C VAL A 88 -1.68 8.73 1.40
N GLN A 89 -1.69 10.06 1.50
CA GLN A 89 -2.81 10.87 1.03
C GLN A 89 -3.03 10.73 -0.48
N ALA A 90 -1.96 10.67 -1.27
CA ALA A 90 -2.05 10.43 -2.70
C ALA A 90 -2.65 9.05 -3.02
N LEU A 91 -2.27 8.01 -2.27
CA LEU A 91 -2.86 6.67 -2.38
C LEU A 91 -4.35 6.66 -2.00
N GLU A 92 -4.74 7.39 -0.95
CA GLU A 92 -6.15 7.49 -0.54
C GLU A 92 -7.01 8.21 -1.58
N ASN A 93 -6.47 9.28 -2.19
CA ASN A 93 -7.15 10.04 -3.24
C ASN A 93 -7.24 9.25 -4.55
N ASN A 94 -6.24 8.40 -4.83
CA ASN A 94 -6.19 7.56 -6.01
C ASN A 94 -5.79 6.12 -5.64
N GLN A 95 -6.82 5.34 -5.31
CA GLN A 95 -6.71 3.98 -4.79
C GLN A 95 -6.41 2.98 -5.91
N VAL A 96 -5.18 3.04 -6.43
CA VAL A 96 -4.63 2.12 -7.42
C VAL A 96 -3.39 1.42 -6.86
N THR A 97 -3.16 0.18 -7.30
CA THR A 97 -2.14 -0.70 -6.72
C THR A 97 -0.72 -0.16 -6.87
N GLU A 98 -0.47 0.60 -7.94
CA GLU A 98 0.82 1.22 -8.24
C GLU A 98 1.24 2.29 -7.21
N ASN A 99 0.27 2.90 -6.52
CA ASN A 99 0.53 3.92 -5.50
C ASN A 99 0.86 3.34 -4.12
N ILE A 100 0.69 2.03 -3.92
CA ILE A 100 0.91 1.37 -2.63
C ILE A 100 2.39 1.28 -2.29
N ALA A 101 3.21 0.84 -3.24
CA ALA A 101 4.65 0.67 -3.02
C ALA A 101 5.37 2.01 -2.70
N PRO A 102 5.10 3.14 -3.40
CA PRO A 102 5.64 4.44 -3.02
C PRO A 102 5.23 4.89 -1.61
N ALA A 103 3.97 4.68 -1.21
CA ALA A 103 3.49 5.02 0.12
C ALA A 103 4.20 4.20 1.21
N GLN A 104 4.34 2.88 1.01
CA GLN A 104 5.06 1.99 1.92
C GLN A 104 6.56 2.34 2.03
N ALA A 105 7.20 2.67 0.91
CA ALA A 105 8.59 3.09 0.88
C ALA A 105 8.80 4.41 1.65
N ALA A 106 7.90 5.37 1.50
CA ALA A 106 7.96 6.63 2.25
C ALA A 106 7.77 6.39 3.76
N ILE A 107 6.84 5.52 4.16
CA ILE A 107 6.62 5.14 5.56
C ILE A 107 7.88 4.50 6.17
N ALA A 108 8.62 3.68 5.42
CA ALA A 108 9.82 3.01 5.93
C ALA A 108 10.88 4.00 6.44
N ASN A 109 10.95 5.20 5.84
CA ASN A 109 11.90 6.26 6.19
C ASN A 109 11.48 7.10 7.41
N VAL A 110 10.24 6.98 7.89
CA VAL A 110 9.75 7.77 9.03
C VAL A 110 10.44 7.31 10.33
N ALA A 111 10.97 8.24 11.13
CA ALA A 111 11.65 7.86 12.38
C ALA A 111 10.66 7.52 13.51
N ASP A 112 9.54 8.24 13.61
CA ASP A 112 8.55 8.07 14.67
C ASP A 112 7.69 6.81 14.47
N GLN A 113 7.71 5.91 15.45
CA GLN A 113 7.00 4.63 15.36
C GLN A 113 5.48 4.80 15.39
N GLY A 114 4.95 5.74 16.19
CA GLY A 114 3.51 6.00 16.25
C GLY A 114 2.95 6.48 14.89
N THR A 115 3.71 7.34 14.21
CA THR A 115 3.41 7.81 12.86
C THR A 115 3.49 6.67 11.85
N LYS A 116 4.53 5.82 11.92
CA LYS A 116 4.65 4.62 11.07
C LYS A 116 3.44 3.69 11.20
N ASP A 117 3.04 3.39 12.43
CA ASP A 117 1.93 2.46 12.70
C ASP A 117 0.61 3.04 12.17
N ARG A 118 0.35 4.33 12.43
CA ARG A 118 -0.84 5.05 11.92
C ARG A 118 -0.90 5.03 10.39
N LEU A 119 0.20 5.36 9.72
CA LEU A 119 0.25 5.40 8.25
C LEU A 119 0.15 4.00 7.63
N THR A 120 0.82 3.02 8.22
CA THR A 120 0.75 1.61 7.78
C THR A 120 -0.69 1.08 7.87
N HIS A 121 -1.40 1.41 8.94
CA HIS A 121 -2.80 1.03 9.09
C HIS A 121 -3.67 1.61 7.96
N ARG A 122 -3.52 2.89 7.64
CA ARG A 122 -4.26 3.54 6.53
C ARG A 122 -3.99 2.89 5.19
N VAL A 123 -2.72 2.61 4.87
CA VAL A 123 -2.35 1.88 3.65
C VAL A 123 -3.01 0.50 3.63
N GLY A 124 -3.05 -0.20 4.76
CA GLY A 124 -3.73 -1.49 4.89
C GLY A 124 -5.23 -1.42 4.60
N LEU A 125 -5.92 -0.38 5.07
CA LEU A 125 -7.33 -0.14 4.77
C LEU A 125 -7.56 0.11 3.27
N VAL A 126 -6.71 0.92 2.62
CA VAL A 126 -6.81 1.18 1.18
C VAL A 126 -6.53 -0.10 0.38
N GLN A 127 -5.51 -0.87 0.75
CA GLN A 127 -5.20 -2.15 0.10
C GLN A 127 -6.39 -3.11 0.17
N ASN A 128 -7.04 -3.20 1.34
CA ASN A 128 -8.24 -4.02 1.49
C ASN A 128 -9.40 -3.49 0.62
N ALA A 129 -9.64 -2.18 0.60
CA ALA A 129 -10.68 -1.57 -0.21
C ALA A 129 -10.48 -1.83 -1.72
N ILE A 130 -9.23 -1.79 -2.19
CA ILE A 130 -8.87 -2.14 -3.58
C ILE A 130 -9.24 -3.60 -3.86
N THR A 131 -8.79 -4.54 -3.02
CA THR A 131 -9.08 -5.97 -3.21
C THR A 131 -10.59 -6.26 -3.19
N VAL A 132 -11.35 -5.63 -2.30
CA VAL A 132 -12.81 -5.79 -2.24
C VAL A 132 -13.46 -5.25 -3.52
N ARG A 133 -13.04 -4.09 -4.01
CA ARG A 133 -13.56 -3.51 -5.26
C ARG A 133 -13.27 -4.41 -6.46
N GLU A 134 -12.07 -4.98 -6.54
CA GLU A 134 -11.68 -5.93 -7.59
C GLU A 134 -12.55 -7.20 -7.55
N GLN A 135 -12.76 -7.76 -6.36
CA GLN A 135 -13.63 -8.94 -6.17
C GLN A 135 -15.07 -8.63 -6.59
N GLN A 136 -15.63 -7.50 -6.15
CA GLN A 136 -16.97 -7.07 -6.53
C GLN A 136 -17.10 -6.84 -8.04
N ALA A 137 -16.08 -6.26 -8.67
CA ALA A 137 -16.06 -6.08 -10.13
C ALA A 137 -16.05 -7.43 -10.86
N ALA A 138 -15.25 -8.39 -10.41
CA ALA A 138 -15.20 -9.74 -10.98
C ALA A 138 -16.53 -10.49 -10.77
N GLU A 139 -17.16 -10.37 -9.60
CA GLU A 139 -18.48 -10.94 -9.33
C GLU A 139 -19.57 -10.30 -10.19
N ALA A 140 -19.55 -8.97 -10.34
CA ALA A 140 -20.46 -8.25 -11.22
C ALA A 140 -20.29 -8.65 -12.68
N GLU A 141 -19.06 -8.87 -13.15
CA GLU A 141 -18.79 -9.37 -14.49
C GLU A 141 -19.32 -10.79 -14.68
N ARG A 142 -19.06 -11.69 -13.73
CA ARG A 142 -19.62 -13.06 -13.75
C ARG A 142 -21.14 -13.06 -13.80
N ALA A 143 -21.78 -12.19 -13.00
CA ALA A 143 -23.23 -12.03 -13.02
C ALA A 143 -23.72 -11.56 -14.40
N ARG A 144 -23.05 -10.57 -15.02
CA ARG A 144 -23.38 -10.11 -16.38
C ARG A 144 -23.23 -11.23 -17.40
N GLN A 145 -22.14 -11.98 -17.36
CA GLN A 145 -21.91 -13.12 -18.26
C GLN A 145 -22.97 -14.20 -18.07
N ALA A 146 -23.37 -14.51 -16.83
CA ALA A 146 -24.44 -15.46 -16.56
C ALA A 146 -25.78 -14.99 -17.13
N THR A 147 -26.13 -13.70 -16.97
CA THR A 147 -27.35 -13.15 -17.58
C THR A 147 -27.32 -13.19 -19.10
N ALA A 148 -26.17 -12.88 -19.72
CA ALA A 148 -26.02 -12.94 -21.17
C ALA A 148 -26.11 -14.39 -21.69
N ALA A 149 -25.52 -15.35 -20.98
CA ALA A 149 -25.62 -16.77 -21.32
C ALA A 149 -27.06 -17.29 -21.21
N GLU A 150 -27.80 -16.87 -20.19
CA GLU A 150 -29.21 -17.22 -20.04
C GLU A 150 -30.07 -16.61 -21.17
N GLN A 151 -29.85 -15.35 -21.52
CA GLN A 151 -30.53 -14.72 -22.65
C GLN A 151 -30.23 -15.44 -23.97
N ALA A 152 -28.97 -15.85 -24.19
CA ALA A 152 -28.61 -16.63 -25.38
C ALA A 152 -29.30 -18.00 -25.43
N ARG A 153 -29.43 -18.68 -24.27
CA ARG A 153 -30.18 -19.94 -24.16
C ARG A 153 -31.66 -19.75 -24.47
N GLN A 154 -32.29 -18.71 -23.92
CA GLN A 154 -33.69 -18.38 -24.18
C GLN A 154 -33.93 -18.03 -25.65
N ALA A 155 -33.04 -17.26 -26.27
CA ALA A 155 -33.11 -16.94 -27.70
C ALA A 155 -33.01 -18.21 -28.57
N THR A 156 -32.08 -19.12 -28.23
CA THR A 156 -31.93 -20.40 -28.93
C THR A 156 -33.18 -21.27 -28.76
N ALA A 157 -33.73 -21.36 -27.55
CA ALA A 157 -34.95 -22.12 -27.28
C ALA A 157 -36.16 -21.55 -28.03
N ALA A 158 -36.30 -20.21 -28.09
CA ALA A 158 -37.36 -19.56 -28.86
C ALA A 158 -37.24 -19.83 -30.37
N GLN A 159 -36.03 -19.81 -30.91
CA GLN A 159 -35.78 -20.12 -32.32
C GLN A 159 -36.11 -21.59 -32.65
N GLN A 160 -35.75 -22.53 -31.77
CA GLN A 160 -36.11 -23.95 -31.91
C GLN A 160 -37.63 -24.15 -31.85
N ALA A 161 -38.33 -23.48 -30.94
CA ALA A 161 -39.79 -23.54 -30.84
C ALA A 161 -40.47 -23.02 -32.12
N GLN A 162 -39.97 -21.93 -32.71
CA GLN A 162 -40.47 -21.41 -33.99
C GLN A 162 -40.26 -22.40 -35.15
N GLN A 163 -39.10 -23.06 -35.23
CA GLN A 163 -38.85 -24.08 -36.24
C GLN A 163 -39.77 -25.30 -36.10
N GLN A 164 -40.02 -25.76 -34.87
CA GLN A 164 -40.96 -26.87 -34.62
C GLN A 164 -42.39 -26.49 -35.01
N GLN A 165 -42.85 -25.28 -34.66
CA GLN A 165 -44.17 -24.80 -35.09
C GLN A 165 -44.28 -24.75 -36.61
N ALA A 166 -43.26 -24.23 -37.31
CA ALA A 166 -43.23 -24.19 -38.77
C ALA A 166 -43.32 -25.59 -39.40
N PHE A 167 -42.73 -26.62 -38.78
CA PHE A 167 -42.83 -28.01 -39.25
C PHE A 167 -44.23 -28.62 -39.03
N VAL A 168 -44.92 -28.26 -37.95
CA VAL A 168 -46.28 -28.75 -37.64
C VAL A 168 -47.36 -28.03 -38.48
N THR A 169 -47.18 -26.74 -38.77
CA THR A 169 -48.11 -25.99 -39.65
C THR A 169 -47.80 -26.14 -41.14
N GLN A 170 -46.68 -26.76 -41.52
CA GLN A 170 -46.55 -27.24 -42.89
C GLN A 170 -47.67 -28.26 -43.08
N PRO A 171 -48.55 -28.10 -44.10
CA PRO A 171 -49.56 -29.11 -44.36
C PRO A 171 -48.80 -30.42 -44.49
N GLN A 172 -49.03 -31.34 -43.54
CA GLN A 172 -48.76 -32.75 -43.78
C GLN A 172 -49.61 -33.01 -45.00
N GLN A 173 -48.97 -33.00 -46.18
CA GLN A 173 -49.57 -33.29 -47.47
C GLN A 173 -49.96 -34.76 -47.38
N GLY A 174 -51.05 -34.96 -46.66
CA GLY A 174 -51.58 -36.23 -46.23
C GLY A 174 -51.96 -36.96 -47.49
N SER A 175 -51.61 -38.24 -47.50
CA SER A 175 -52.03 -39.19 -48.52
C SER A 175 -53.49 -38.92 -48.91
N TYR A 176 -53.72 -38.54 -50.17
CA TYR A 176 -55.07 -38.34 -50.67
C TYR A 176 -55.82 -39.67 -50.62
N ARG A 177 -57.07 -39.67 -50.15
CA ARG A 177 -57.87 -40.90 -50.03
C ARG A 177 -58.13 -41.51 -51.42
N ASN A 178 -58.25 -40.64 -52.43
CA ASN A 178 -58.46 -41.00 -53.84
C ASN A 178 -58.02 -39.84 -54.78
N CYS A 179 -57.96 -40.12 -56.08
CA CYS A 179 -57.58 -39.12 -57.08
C CYS A 179 -58.57 -37.96 -57.25
N SER A 180 -59.84 -38.14 -56.88
CA SER A 180 -60.81 -37.03 -56.91
C SER A 180 -60.50 -35.98 -55.85
N GLU A 181 -60.08 -36.41 -54.66
CA GLU A 181 -59.60 -35.51 -53.61
C GLU A 181 -58.32 -34.79 -54.03
N ALA A 182 -57.36 -35.51 -54.63
CA ALA A 182 -56.13 -34.93 -55.15
C ALA A 182 -56.38 -33.87 -56.24
N ARG A 183 -57.30 -34.14 -57.18
CA ARG A 183 -57.70 -33.18 -58.22
C ARG A 183 -58.46 -32.00 -57.65
N ALA A 184 -59.39 -32.23 -56.70
CA ALA A 184 -60.14 -31.17 -56.05
C ALA A 184 -59.24 -30.23 -55.22
N ALA A 185 -58.17 -30.77 -54.64
CA ALA A 185 -57.12 -30.01 -53.97
C ALA A 185 -56.13 -29.32 -54.93
N GLY A 186 -56.26 -29.55 -56.25
CA GLY A 186 -55.36 -28.98 -57.27
C GLY A 186 -53.96 -29.59 -57.28
N ALA A 187 -53.77 -30.78 -56.71
CA ALA A 187 -52.46 -31.41 -56.53
C ALA A 187 -52.13 -32.49 -57.57
N ALA A 188 -53.09 -32.89 -58.40
CA ALA A 188 -52.86 -33.87 -59.47
C ALA A 188 -52.41 -33.20 -60.78
N PRO A 189 -51.53 -33.84 -61.59
CA PRO A 189 -50.93 -35.17 -61.37
C PRO A 189 -49.85 -35.18 -60.28
N LEU A 190 -49.77 -36.29 -59.55
CA LEU A 190 -48.85 -36.48 -58.43
C LEU A 190 -47.66 -37.33 -58.86
N TYR A 191 -46.43 -36.83 -58.70
CA TYR A 191 -45.23 -37.57 -59.11
C TYR A 191 -44.59 -38.31 -57.94
N ARG A 192 -43.96 -39.46 -58.23
CA ARG A 192 -43.22 -40.24 -57.22
C ARG A 192 -42.23 -39.37 -56.45
N GLY A 193 -42.33 -39.38 -55.12
CA GLY A 193 -41.51 -38.57 -54.21
C GLY A 193 -42.12 -37.22 -53.83
N GLN A 194 -43.21 -36.79 -54.49
CA GLN A 194 -43.96 -35.63 -54.04
C GLN A 194 -44.82 -35.95 -52.81
N PRO A 195 -44.98 -34.99 -51.90
CA PRO A 195 -45.94 -35.13 -50.80
C PRO A 195 -47.36 -35.38 -51.35
N GLY A 196 -48.05 -36.40 -50.82
CA GLY A 196 -49.37 -36.82 -51.30
C GLY A 196 -49.37 -37.93 -52.36
N TYR A 197 -48.24 -38.22 -53.03
CA TYR A 197 -48.12 -39.40 -53.88
C TYR A 197 -48.25 -40.68 -53.04
N SER A 198 -49.04 -41.64 -53.53
CA SER A 198 -49.01 -43.00 -53.03
C SER A 198 -49.14 -43.97 -54.19
N ALA A 199 -48.44 -45.11 -54.13
CA ALA A 199 -48.54 -46.18 -55.12
C ALA A 199 -49.96 -46.75 -55.26
N ARG A 200 -50.87 -46.41 -54.34
CA ARG A 200 -52.29 -46.78 -54.37
C ARG A 200 -53.13 -45.89 -55.29
N LEU A 201 -52.64 -44.70 -55.61
CA LEU A 201 -53.26 -43.72 -56.51
C LEU A 201 -52.69 -43.81 -57.94
N ASP A 202 -51.52 -44.44 -58.08
CA ASP A 202 -50.81 -44.74 -59.32
C ASP A 202 -51.27 -46.12 -59.82
N ARG A 203 -52.29 -46.15 -60.70
CA ARG A 203 -52.99 -47.42 -61.03
C ARG A 203 -52.15 -48.32 -61.94
N ASP A 204 -51.30 -47.74 -62.77
CA ASP A 204 -50.43 -48.42 -63.73
C ASP A 204 -48.96 -48.48 -63.26
N GLY A 205 -48.58 -47.71 -62.24
CA GLY A 205 -47.32 -47.84 -61.52
C GLY A 205 -46.15 -47.12 -62.18
N ASP A 206 -46.43 -46.20 -63.11
CA ASP A 206 -45.45 -45.52 -63.95
C ASP A 206 -44.70 -44.39 -63.20
N GLY A 207 -45.17 -44.03 -62.00
CA GLY A 207 -44.64 -42.95 -61.18
C GLY A 207 -45.43 -41.64 -61.26
N ILE A 208 -46.56 -41.62 -61.97
CA ILE A 208 -47.48 -40.48 -62.12
C ILE A 208 -48.88 -40.89 -61.67
N ALA A 209 -49.25 -40.56 -60.43
CA ALA A 209 -50.58 -40.81 -59.91
C ALA A 209 -51.62 -39.76 -60.38
N CYS A 210 -52.86 -40.21 -60.57
CA CYS A 210 -54.03 -39.37 -60.82
C CYS A 210 -54.01 -38.54 -62.11
N GLU A 211 -53.39 -39.07 -63.17
CA GLU A 211 -53.62 -38.63 -64.55
C GLU A 211 -55.11 -38.58 -64.96
#